data_AF-A0A4U8V297-F1
#
_entry.id   AF-A0A4U8V297-F1
#
_cell.length_a   1.000
_cell.length_b   1.000
_cell.length_c   1.000
_cell.angle_alpha   90.00
_cell.angle_beta   90.00
_cell.angle_gamma   90.00
#
_symmetry.space_group_name_H-M   'P 1'
#
loop_
_entity.id
_entity.type
_entity.pdbx_description
1 polymer ?
#
loop_
_entity_poly.entity_id
_entity_poly.type
_entity_poly.pdbx_seq_one_letter_code
_entity_poly.pdbx_strand_id
1 'polypeptide(L)'
;MELSPPVAWTYPDPNSEAFGSFFPGQSLLQSDANIKAMSDIEAAVISALVDSKISTQGVSVRSSYQAPEINDCRKVSMATPKGTNIGIVEANAVVKLLTPAVDITIADCPNRNFYSTPTTPPTVQDFSIRAAVTIQGVTASKYQIRQIARSMMVTLNFRNSVRFISEIKVKN
;
A
#
# COMPACT_ATOMS: atom_id res chain seq x y z
N MET A 1 -7.55 1.79 -10.14
CA MET A 1 -6.10 2.09 -10.13
C MET A 1 -5.36 0.88 -9.62
N GLU A 2 -4.15 0.65 -10.13
CA GLU A 2 -3.28 -0.46 -9.73
C GLU A 2 -1.99 0.12 -9.15
N LEU A 3 -1.66 -0.28 -7.93
CA LEU A 3 -0.65 0.36 -7.10
C LEU A 3 0.01 -0.63 -6.14
N SER A 4 1.22 -0.30 -5.74
CA SER A 4 1.88 -0.84 -4.54
C SER A 4 1.54 0.10 -3.37
N PRO A 5 0.86 -0.40 -2.33
CA PRO A 5 0.40 0.44 -1.24
C PRO A 5 1.54 0.84 -0.31
N PRO A 6 1.45 2.00 0.36
CA PRO A 6 2.31 2.32 1.47
C PRO A 6 2.08 1.36 2.63
N VAL A 7 3.10 1.21 3.48
CA VAL A 7 3.02 0.39 4.70
C VAL A 7 1.82 0.76 5.57
N ALA A 8 1.49 2.05 5.67
CA ALA A 8 0.38 2.51 6.49
C ALA A 8 -1.01 2.02 6.01
N TRP A 9 -1.12 1.56 4.75
CA TRP A 9 -2.34 1.02 4.15
C TRP A 9 -2.41 -0.51 4.16
N THR A 10 -1.50 -1.16 4.90
CA THR A 10 -1.49 -2.60 5.11
C THR A 10 -1.64 -2.89 6.60
N TYR A 11 -1.89 -4.15 6.93
CA TYR A 11 -1.95 -4.62 8.31
C TYR A 11 -1.20 -5.95 8.46
N PRO A 12 -0.64 -6.25 9.63
CA PRO A 12 0.07 -7.50 9.86
C PRO A 12 -0.86 -8.58 10.43
N ASP A 13 -0.29 -9.76 10.67
CA ASP A 13 -0.96 -10.87 11.32
C ASP A 13 -1.31 -10.53 12.78
N PRO A 14 -2.36 -11.14 13.38
CA PRO A 14 -2.80 -10.80 14.73
C PRO A 14 -1.76 -11.01 15.83
N ASN A 15 -0.75 -11.86 15.62
CA ASN A 15 0.31 -12.13 16.60
C ASN A 15 1.58 -11.32 16.31
N SER A 16 1.54 -10.41 15.35
CA SER A 16 2.71 -9.68 14.88
C SER A 16 3.38 -8.84 15.96
N GLU A 17 2.63 -8.34 16.94
CA GLU A 17 3.19 -7.65 18.09
C GLU A 17 4.04 -8.57 18.97
N ALA A 18 3.58 -9.80 19.21
CA ALA A 18 4.30 -10.80 19.99
C ALA A 18 5.57 -11.31 19.27
N PHE A 19 5.56 -11.29 17.94
CA PHE A 19 6.69 -11.73 17.11
C PHE A 19 7.59 -10.58 16.64
N GLY A 20 7.16 -9.32 16.78
CA GLY A 20 7.80 -8.15 16.18
C GLY A 20 7.80 -8.16 14.64
N SER A 21 6.79 -8.77 14.01
CA SER A 21 6.65 -8.97 12.55
C SER A 21 5.79 -7.90 11.87
N PHE A 22 5.88 -6.65 12.31
CA PHE A 22 5.19 -5.51 11.69
C PHE A 22 6.19 -4.44 11.23
N PHE A 23 5.76 -3.61 10.29
CA PHE A 23 6.52 -2.47 9.81
C PHE A 23 6.23 -1.21 10.64
N PRO A 24 7.20 -0.28 10.77
CA PRO A 24 6.94 1.01 11.39
C PRO A 24 5.81 1.78 10.68
N GLY A 25 4.85 2.30 11.45
CA GLY A 25 3.72 3.07 10.92
C GLY A 25 2.63 2.24 10.23
N GLN A 26 2.73 0.91 10.27
CA GLN A 26 1.69 0.00 9.81
C GLN A 26 0.49 0.02 10.77
N SER A 27 -0.72 -0.09 10.23
CA SER A 27 -1.92 -0.24 11.05
C SER A 27 -1.99 -1.68 11.58
N LEU A 28 -2.34 -1.89 12.85
CA LEU A 28 -2.43 -3.25 13.40
C LEU A 28 -3.72 -3.98 13.01
N LEU A 29 -4.77 -3.22 12.69
CA LEU A 29 -6.07 -3.74 12.29
C LEU A 29 -6.36 -3.44 10.83
N GLN A 30 -7.02 -4.39 10.15
CA GLN A 30 -7.47 -4.21 8.77
C GLN A 30 -8.44 -3.03 8.62
N SER A 31 -9.33 -2.81 9.60
CA SER A 31 -10.27 -1.69 9.60
C SER A 31 -9.56 -0.34 9.55
N ASP A 32 -8.50 -0.19 10.33
CA ASP A 32 -7.77 1.06 10.46
C ASP A 32 -6.94 1.33 9.21
N ALA A 33 -6.32 0.28 8.65
CA ALA A 33 -5.64 0.34 7.37
C ALA A 33 -6.59 0.76 6.23
N ASN A 34 -7.81 0.20 6.21
CA ASN A 34 -8.85 0.55 5.24
C ASN A 34 -9.26 2.02 5.39
N ILE A 35 -9.60 2.46 6.61
CA ILE A 35 -10.01 3.84 6.88
C ILE A 35 -8.92 4.81 6.47
N LYS A 36 -7.66 4.51 6.80
CA LYS A 36 -6.52 5.36 6.45
C LYS A 36 -6.32 5.45 4.94
N ALA A 37 -6.33 4.32 4.24
CA ALA A 37 -6.20 4.30 2.78
C ALA A 37 -7.34 5.06 2.08
N MET A 38 -8.58 4.82 2.51
CA MET A 38 -9.75 5.49 1.94
C MET A 38 -9.72 7.01 2.19
N SER A 39 -9.37 7.43 3.41
CA SER A 39 -9.24 8.84 3.77
C SER A 39 -8.15 9.54 2.97
N ASP A 40 -6.98 8.92 2.81
CA ASP A 40 -5.86 9.46 2.04
C ASP A 40 -6.23 9.60 0.54
N ILE A 41 -6.89 8.59 -0.03
CA ILE A 41 -7.38 8.61 -1.42
C ILE A 41 -8.40 9.73 -1.61
N GLU A 42 -9.41 9.83 -0.73
CA GLU A 42 -10.46 10.85 -0.81
C GLU A 42 -9.90 12.26 -0.66
N ALA A 43 -8.97 12.47 0.28
CA ALA A 43 -8.29 13.75 0.46
C ALA A 43 -7.47 14.14 -0.79
N ALA A 44 -6.82 13.17 -1.45
CA ALA A 44 -6.08 13.42 -2.68
C ALA A 44 -7.02 13.80 -3.84
N VAL A 45 -8.20 13.19 -3.94
CA VAL A 45 -9.22 13.58 -4.94
C VAL A 45 -9.71 15.00 -4.69
N ILE A 46 -10.06 15.33 -3.44
CA ILE A 46 -10.55 16.67 -3.07
C ILE A 46 -9.49 17.73 -3.37
N SER A 47 -8.23 17.45 -3.03
CA SER A 47 -7.10 18.33 -3.35
C SER A 47 -6.97 18.53 -4.87
N ALA A 48 -7.05 17.46 -5.64
CA ALA A 48 -6.98 17.51 -7.10
C ALA A 48 -8.15 18.28 -7.74
N LEU A 49 -9.36 18.22 -7.17
CA LEU A 49 -10.52 19.01 -7.60
C LEU A 49 -10.27 20.51 -7.38
N VAL A 50 -9.77 20.88 -6.20
CA VAL A 50 -9.44 22.27 -5.84
C VAL A 50 -8.34 22.83 -6.76
N ASP A 51 -7.29 22.06 -7.00
CA ASP A 51 -6.21 22.44 -7.92
C ASP A 51 -6.70 22.65 -9.35
N SER A 52 -7.67 21.84 -9.78
CA SER A 52 -8.32 21.93 -11.10
C SER A 52 -9.38 23.02 -11.19
N LYS A 53 -9.54 23.86 -10.15
CA LYS A 53 -10.55 24.93 -10.04
C LYS A 53 -11.99 24.44 -10.19
N ILE A 54 -12.26 23.20 -9.79
CA ILE A 54 -13.61 22.62 -9.77
C ILE A 54 -14.21 22.84 -8.39
N SER A 55 -15.44 23.34 -8.34
CA SER A 55 -16.16 23.50 -7.07
C SER A 55 -16.32 22.15 -6.37
N THR A 56 -15.98 22.09 -5.09
CA THR A 56 -16.19 20.93 -4.23
C THR A 56 -17.56 20.95 -3.54
N GLN A 57 -18.34 22.03 -3.72
CA GLN A 57 -19.67 22.15 -3.12
C GLN A 57 -20.63 21.14 -3.76
N GLY A 58 -21.26 20.30 -2.93
CA GLY A 58 -22.16 19.24 -3.39
C GLY A 58 -21.45 18.04 -4.01
N VAL A 59 -20.11 17.99 -3.97
CA VAL A 59 -19.32 16.84 -4.45
C VAL A 59 -19.24 15.77 -3.37
N SER A 60 -19.52 14.53 -3.76
CA SER A 60 -19.34 13.35 -2.92
C SER A 60 -18.25 12.47 -3.52
N VAL A 61 -17.20 12.21 -2.75
CA VAL A 61 -16.12 11.30 -3.13
C VAL A 61 -16.24 10.05 -2.26
N ARG A 62 -16.21 8.88 -2.88
CA ARG A 62 -16.15 7.60 -2.18
C ARG A 62 -15.05 6.76 -2.77
N SER A 63 -14.17 6.26 -1.92
CA SER A 63 -13.12 5.33 -2.29
C SER A 63 -13.47 3.89 -1.89
N SER A 64 -12.92 2.92 -2.62
CA SER A 64 -12.93 1.52 -2.22
C SER A 64 -11.51 0.97 -2.25
N TYR A 65 -11.13 0.36 -1.14
CA TYR A 65 -9.82 -0.20 -0.90
C TYR A 65 -9.97 -1.39 0.04
N GLN A 66 -9.20 -2.44 -0.22
CA GLN A 66 -9.10 -3.58 0.68
C GLN A 66 -7.64 -3.71 1.10
N ALA A 67 -7.36 -3.39 2.35
CA ALA A 67 -6.03 -3.50 2.92
C ALA A 67 -5.57 -4.95 2.85
N PRO A 68 -4.36 -5.20 2.31
CA PRO A 68 -3.76 -6.51 2.30
C PRO A 68 -3.08 -6.80 3.65
N GLU A 69 -3.09 -8.07 4.06
CA GLU A 69 -2.27 -8.54 5.16
C GLU A 69 -0.82 -8.66 4.67
N ILE A 70 0.10 -7.95 5.31
CA ILE A 70 1.52 -7.91 4.96
C ILE A 70 2.33 -7.94 6.25
N ASN A 71 3.18 -8.95 6.40
CA ASN A 71 4.04 -9.10 7.57
C ASN A 71 5.46 -8.64 7.26
N ASP A 72 6.16 -8.14 8.27
CA ASP A 72 7.62 -8.13 8.23
C ASP A 72 8.15 -9.49 8.73
N CYS A 73 9.44 -9.74 8.61
CA CYS A 73 10.04 -10.90 9.26
C CYS A 73 10.00 -10.73 10.80
N ARG A 74 9.94 -11.87 11.52
CA ARG A 74 9.89 -11.95 12.98
C ARG A 74 11.24 -11.60 13.61
N LYS A 75 11.21 -10.79 14.67
CA LYS A 75 12.41 -10.18 15.29
C LYS A 75 12.56 -10.47 16.78
N VAL A 76 11.57 -11.08 17.43
CA VAL A 76 11.54 -11.15 18.92
C VAL A 76 11.62 -12.58 19.44
N SER A 77 10.61 -13.41 19.19
CA SER A 77 10.40 -14.64 19.96
C SER A 77 10.58 -15.92 19.16
N MET A 78 10.49 -15.87 17.82
CA MET A 78 10.61 -17.03 16.96
C MET A 78 11.19 -16.67 15.58
N ALA A 79 11.83 -17.64 14.94
CA ALA A 79 12.18 -17.55 13.53
C ALA A 79 10.92 -17.36 12.67
N THR A 80 11.06 -16.67 11.55
CA THR A 80 10.01 -16.56 10.54
C THR A 80 9.92 -17.89 9.80
N PRO A 81 8.80 -18.61 9.84
CA PRO A 81 8.70 -19.89 9.18
C PRO A 81 8.86 -19.77 7.66
N LYS A 82 9.46 -20.78 7.03
CA LYS A 82 9.45 -20.94 5.57
C LYS A 82 8.03 -20.85 5.03
N GLY A 83 7.86 -20.29 3.85
CA GLY A 83 6.53 -20.09 3.26
C GLY A 83 5.74 -18.89 3.77
N THR A 84 6.20 -18.18 4.81
CA THR A 84 5.55 -16.95 5.29
C THR A 84 5.76 -15.81 4.29
N ASN A 85 4.68 -15.14 3.87
CA ASN A 85 4.81 -13.98 3.00
C ASN A 85 5.29 -12.75 3.80
N ILE A 86 6.42 -12.19 3.37
CA ILE A 86 7.04 -11.01 3.96
C ILE A 86 7.00 -9.87 2.94
N GLY A 87 6.62 -8.67 3.38
CA GLY A 87 6.69 -7.46 2.57
C GLY A 87 8.13 -7.01 2.32
N ILE A 88 8.44 -6.64 1.08
CA ILE A 88 9.63 -5.85 0.77
C ILE A 88 9.17 -4.41 0.57
N VAL A 89 9.73 -3.52 1.40
CA VAL A 89 9.37 -2.10 1.41
C VAL A 89 10.46 -1.29 0.73
N GLU A 90 10.07 -0.52 -0.30
CA GLU A 90 10.92 0.45 -0.98
C GLU A 90 10.23 1.82 -0.90
N ALA A 91 10.94 2.86 -0.44
CA ALA A 91 10.39 4.21 -0.28
C ALA A 91 9.04 4.23 0.48
N ASN A 92 8.91 3.40 1.52
CA ASN A 92 7.70 3.23 2.34
C ASN A 92 6.51 2.56 1.63
N ALA A 93 6.68 2.06 0.40
CA ALA A 93 5.70 1.26 -0.34
C ALA A 93 6.04 -0.23 -0.30
N VAL A 94 5.05 -1.10 -0.12
CA VAL A 94 5.19 -2.55 -0.24
C VAL A 94 5.19 -2.90 -1.72
N VAL A 95 6.37 -3.13 -2.29
CA VAL A 95 6.54 -3.31 -3.73
C VAL A 95 6.58 -4.78 -4.15
N LYS A 96 7.00 -5.67 -3.25
CA LYS A 96 7.18 -7.09 -3.52
C LYS A 96 6.81 -7.90 -2.30
N LEU A 97 6.46 -9.16 -2.55
CA LEU A 97 6.34 -10.18 -1.52
C LEU A 97 7.50 -11.15 -1.65
N LEU A 98 8.10 -11.47 -0.50
CA LEU A 98 9.13 -12.48 -0.36
C LEU A 98 8.55 -13.68 0.39
N THR A 99 8.76 -14.85 -0.16
CA THR A 99 8.40 -16.13 0.47
C THR A 99 9.70 -16.91 0.70
N PRO A 100 10.14 -17.08 1.96
CA PRO A 100 11.42 -17.70 2.24
C PRO A 100 11.35 -19.22 2.05
N ALA A 101 12.39 -19.79 1.45
CA ALA A 101 12.51 -21.23 1.21
C ALA A 101 12.96 -22.02 2.45
N VAL A 102 13.52 -21.31 3.43
CA VAL A 102 13.98 -21.81 4.73
C VAL A 102 13.50 -20.87 5.83
N ASP A 103 13.53 -21.32 7.08
CA ASP A 103 13.16 -20.45 8.20
C ASP A 103 14.18 -19.30 8.32
N ILE A 104 13.70 -18.05 8.45
CA ILE A 104 14.56 -16.89 8.67
C ILE A 104 14.77 -16.73 10.17
N THR A 105 16.02 -16.80 10.62
CA THR A 105 16.34 -16.62 12.04
C THR A 105 16.06 -15.19 12.50
N ILE A 106 15.89 -15.04 13.82
CA ILE A 106 15.70 -13.72 14.44
C ILE A 106 16.86 -12.77 14.13
N ALA A 107 18.09 -13.28 14.03
CA ALA A 107 19.28 -12.48 13.74
C ALA A 107 19.39 -12.07 12.26
N ASP A 108 18.89 -12.89 11.34
CA ASP A 108 18.97 -12.62 9.89
C ASP A 108 17.89 -11.65 9.41
N CYS A 109 16.76 -11.60 10.11
CA CYS A 109 15.64 -10.71 9.78
C CYS A 109 16.02 -9.23 9.74
N PRO A 110 16.57 -8.61 10.81
CA PRO A 110 16.90 -7.18 10.82
C PRO A 110 18.03 -6.83 9.84
N ASN A 111 18.98 -7.74 9.64
CA ASN A 111 20.11 -7.56 8.73
C ASN A 111 19.74 -7.82 7.26
N ARG A 112 18.52 -8.32 6.98
CA ARG A 112 18.07 -8.73 5.64
C ARG A 112 19.03 -9.74 4.98
N ASN A 113 19.73 -10.56 5.77
CA ASN A 113 20.76 -11.49 5.29
C ASN A 113 20.20 -12.69 4.50
N PHE A 114 18.88 -12.88 4.50
CA PHE A 114 18.19 -13.95 3.76
C PHE A 114 18.28 -13.86 2.23
N TYR A 115 18.84 -12.79 1.67
CA TYR A 115 19.19 -12.72 0.23
C TYR A 115 20.56 -13.36 -0.08
N SER A 116 21.41 -13.58 0.92
CA SER A 116 22.82 -13.93 0.74
C SER A 116 23.15 -15.41 0.97
N THR A 117 22.22 -16.21 1.48
CA THR A 117 22.43 -17.64 1.72
C THR A 117 22.16 -18.48 0.46
N PRO A 118 23.13 -19.25 -0.09
CA PRO A 118 23.13 -19.61 -1.51
C PRO A 118 22.51 -20.97 -1.86
N THR A 119 21.93 -21.71 -0.92
CA THR A 119 21.48 -23.09 -1.18
C THR A 119 20.05 -23.20 -1.67
N THR A 120 19.16 -22.28 -1.29
CA THR A 120 17.78 -22.18 -1.80
C THR A 120 17.29 -20.74 -1.73
N PRO A 121 17.27 -20.01 -2.87
CA PRO A 121 16.86 -18.61 -2.87
C PRO A 121 15.37 -18.46 -2.50
N PRO A 122 14.99 -17.38 -1.82
CA PRO A 122 13.59 -17.08 -1.57
C PRO A 122 12.86 -16.73 -2.87
N THR A 123 11.56 -17.03 -2.93
CA THR A 123 10.72 -16.58 -4.04
C THR A 123 10.36 -15.13 -3.83
N VAL A 124 10.55 -14.30 -4.86
CA VAL A 124 10.19 -12.88 -4.83
C VAL A 124 9.23 -12.60 -5.97
N GLN A 125 8.10 -11.98 -5.66
CA GLN A 125 7.08 -11.61 -6.62
C GLN A 125 6.68 -10.14 -6.48
N ASP A 126 6.40 -9.49 -7.60
CA ASP A 126 5.89 -8.12 -7.59
C ASP A 126 4.51 -8.07 -6.93
N PHE A 127 4.30 -7.05 -6.10
CA PHE A 127 3.09 -6.88 -5.33
C PHE A 127 2.31 -5.65 -5.78
N SER A 128 1.04 -5.88 -6.07
CA SER A 128 0.11 -4.84 -6.49
C SER A 128 -1.29 -5.14 -6.00
N ILE A 129 -2.05 -4.08 -5.78
CA ILE A 129 -3.46 -4.15 -5.43
C ILE A 129 -4.25 -3.15 -6.24
N ARG A 130 -5.58 -3.32 -6.20
CA ARG A 130 -6.52 -2.46 -6.89
C ARG A 130 -7.30 -1.62 -5.90
N ALA A 131 -7.40 -0.34 -6.21
CA ALA A 131 -8.29 0.59 -5.53
C ALA A 131 -9.21 1.27 -6.55
N ALA A 132 -10.35 1.76 -6.12
CA ALA A 132 -11.27 2.53 -6.97
C ALA A 132 -11.78 3.78 -6.24
N VAL A 133 -12.22 4.75 -7.02
CA VAL A 133 -12.80 6.00 -6.55
C VAL A 133 -14.01 6.30 -7.41
N THR A 134 -15.08 6.75 -6.77
CA THR A 134 -16.27 7.29 -7.42
C THR A 134 -16.45 8.73 -6.97
N ILE A 135 -16.61 9.63 -7.94
CA ILE A 135 -16.86 11.05 -7.73
C ILE A 135 -18.27 11.34 -8.25
N GLN A 136 -19.11 11.92 -7.41
CA GLN A 136 -20.48 12.30 -7.73
C GLN A 136 -20.67 13.81 -7.53
N GLY A 137 -21.60 14.41 -8.28
CA GLY A 137 -21.89 15.85 -8.17
C GLY A 137 -20.89 16.75 -8.89
N VAL A 138 -20.06 16.20 -9.79
CA VAL A 138 -19.09 16.96 -10.60
C VAL A 138 -19.50 16.94 -12.07
N THR A 139 -19.56 18.13 -12.68
CA THR A 139 -19.62 18.28 -14.14
C THR A 139 -18.25 18.70 -14.64
N ALA A 140 -17.54 17.79 -15.30
CA ALA A 140 -16.21 18.04 -15.82
C ALA A 140 -16.01 17.33 -17.16
N SER A 141 -15.20 17.92 -18.02
CA SER A 141 -14.77 17.30 -19.27
C SER A 141 -13.87 16.10 -19.00
N LYS A 142 -13.79 15.16 -19.95
CA LYS A 142 -12.85 14.03 -19.89
C LYS A 142 -11.39 14.48 -19.71
N TYR A 143 -11.05 15.66 -20.23
CA TYR A 143 -9.73 16.27 -20.05
C TYR A 143 -9.50 16.66 -18.58
N GLN A 144 -10.46 17.35 -17.96
CA GLN A 144 -10.40 17.71 -16.54
C GLN A 144 -10.34 16.48 -15.64
N ILE A 145 -11.13 15.44 -15.91
CA ILE A 145 -11.06 14.19 -15.11
C ILE A 145 -9.67 13.52 -15.21
N ARG A 146 -9.02 13.56 -16.38
CA ARG A 146 -7.63 13.09 -16.53
C ARG A 146 -6.64 13.96 -15.75
N GLN A 147 -6.84 15.28 -15.71
CA GLN A 147 -6.01 16.17 -14.90
C GLN A 147 -6.15 15.88 -13.41
N ILE A 148 -7.38 15.69 -12.92
CA ILE A 148 -7.65 15.29 -11.53
C ILE A 148 -6.94 13.97 -11.22
N ALA A 149 -7.08 12.96 -12.09
CA ALA A 149 -6.43 11.68 -11.90
C ALA A 149 -4.90 11.79 -11.78
N ARG A 150 -4.26 12.64 -12.61
CA ARG A 150 -2.81 12.89 -12.55
C ARG A 150 -2.40 13.66 -11.29
N SER A 151 -3.14 14.70 -10.91
CA SER A 151 -2.88 15.43 -9.66
C SER A 151 -3.02 14.52 -8.44
N MET A 152 -4.03 13.65 -8.45
CA MET A 152 -4.22 12.64 -7.41
C MET A 152 -3.03 11.66 -7.35
N MET A 153 -2.53 11.16 -8.49
CA MET A 153 -1.35 10.29 -8.52
C MET A 153 -0.12 10.97 -7.93
N VAL A 154 0.10 12.25 -8.27
CA VAL A 154 1.22 13.05 -7.74
C VAL A 154 1.09 13.20 -6.22
N THR A 155 -0.09 13.60 -5.75
CA THR A 155 -0.36 13.78 -4.31
C THR A 155 -0.12 12.50 -3.53
N LEU A 156 -0.72 11.39 -3.99
CA LEU A 156 -0.59 10.09 -3.32
C LEU A 156 0.85 9.54 -3.35
N ASN A 157 1.60 9.78 -4.42
CA ASN A 157 2.98 9.35 -4.50
C ASN A 157 3.88 10.13 -3.53
N PHE A 158 3.85 11.46 -3.57
CA PHE A 158 4.76 12.26 -2.75
C PHE A 158 4.35 12.36 -1.28
N ARG A 159 3.05 12.42 -0.98
CA ARG A 159 2.56 12.61 0.39
C ARG A 159 2.35 11.30 1.13
N ASN A 160 1.91 10.26 0.42
CA ASN A 160 1.49 9.00 1.01
C ASN A 160 2.36 7.82 0.56
N SER A 161 3.43 8.04 -0.20
CA SER A 161 4.35 6.99 -0.67
C SER A 161 3.65 5.90 -1.48
N VAL A 162 2.56 6.22 -2.18
CA VAL A 162 1.87 5.27 -3.06
C VAL A 162 2.63 5.15 -4.38
N ARG A 163 3.00 3.94 -4.77
CA ARG A 163 3.66 3.70 -6.06
C ARG A 163 2.66 3.14 -7.06
N PHE A 164 2.34 3.92 -8.09
CA PHE A 164 1.43 3.49 -9.15
C PHE A 164 2.15 2.59 -10.16
N ILE A 165 1.51 1.49 -10.55
CA ILE A 165 2.01 0.55 -11.57
C ILE A 165 1.47 0.93 -12.94
N SER A 166 0.25 1.46 -12.98
CA SER A 166 -0.36 1.96 -14.21
C SER A 166 -1.12 3.27 -13.98
N GLU A 167 -1.32 4.03 -15.07
CA GLU A 167 -2.16 5.23 -15.04
C GLU A 167 -3.58 4.89 -14.60
N ILE A 168 -4.21 5.82 -13.90
CA ILE A 168 -5.57 5.66 -13.42
C ILE A 168 -6.54 5.63 -14.59
N LYS A 169 -7.19 4.49 -14.77
CA LYS A 169 -8.22 4.30 -15.79
C LYS A 169 -9.53 4.97 -15.37
N VAL A 170 -9.94 5.99 -16.12
CA VAL A 170 -11.23 6.67 -15.98
C VAL A 170 -12.28 5.88 -16.77
N LYS A 171 -13.36 5.46 -16.10
CA LYS A 171 -14.54 4.88 -16.73
C LYS A 171 -15.70 5.88 -16.62
N ASN A 172 -16.36 6.15 -17.75
CA ASN A 172 -17.60 6.91 -17.80
C ASN A 172 -18.78 5.96 -17.65
#